data_AF-A0A371YTT1-F1
#
_entry.id   AF-A0A371YTT1-F1
#
_cell.length_a   1.000
_cell.length_b   1.000
_cell.length_c   1.000
_cell.angle_alpha   90.00
_cell.angle_beta   90.00
_cell.angle_gamma   90.00
#
_symmetry.space_group_name_H-M   'P 1'
#
loop_
_entity.id
_entity.type
_entity.pdbx_description
1 polymer ?
#
loop_
_entity_poly.entity_id
_entity_poly.type
_entity_poly.pdbx_seq_one_letter_code
_entity_poly.pdbx_strand_id
1 'polypeptide(L)'
;MSLQNLINQENDENYISLFNAINLLAKNSNIYDVAIYLLNKNIHIDLDSYKENYDCKIIQSSFTDIPNKTWSGDNFAHSLLKEIVDIEIEKLFPQTTISGFDRYSELSQSTYWDKKQFFSNSFIMRALNHKTNKNCGSTELQPESQLMQTKEVPLLYLNDIFSLVEASCILSNDNPILMNRCFNDTDFDQNYPSFNEAYNFLNSAIYAGKLSEPISSTQLKEYLSSKGRIIDGFNDQLKNEFTDQNSIIDQLKKENEKLKAELLEKEQKIKEMELIQTTENKSKLGSTRAENNVSKLILALSTQAKIDTSKPYAQYESLKTQAELLGIDKFPSDENVASWLKKANSQNPT
;
A
#
# COMPACT_ATOMS: atom_id res chain seq x y z
N MET A 1 24.34 -31.50 -26.49
CA MET A 1 23.85 -32.75 -27.11
C MET A 1 23.01 -32.33 -28.32
N SER A 2 23.37 -32.73 -29.56
CA SER A 2 22.69 -32.24 -30.79
C SER A 2 21.29 -32.84 -30.93
N LEU A 3 20.38 -32.14 -31.63
CA LEU A 3 19.02 -32.62 -31.93
C LEU A 3 19.05 -34.02 -32.58
N GLN A 4 20.05 -34.26 -33.43
CA GLN A 4 20.34 -35.54 -34.08
C GLN A 4 20.58 -36.69 -33.08
N ASN A 5 21.20 -36.42 -31.93
CA ASN A 5 21.52 -37.45 -30.94
C ASN A 5 20.31 -37.85 -30.09
N LEU A 6 19.26 -37.01 -30.03
CA LEU A 6 17.99 -37.35 -29.35
C LEU A 6 17.02 -38.11 -30.24
N ILE A 7 17.12 -37.92 -31.56
CA ILE A 7 16.30 -38.65 -32.55
C ILE A 7 16.60 -40.17 -32.53
N ASN A 8 17.81 -40.56 -32.09
CA ASN A 8 18.34 -41.92 -32.21
C ASN A 8 18.20 -42.80 -30.95
N GLN A 9 17.43 -42.39 -29.93
CA GLN A 9 17.28 -43.15 -28.66
C GLN A 9 15.99 -43.99 -28.54
N GLU A 10 15.14 -44.05 -29.56
CA GLU A 10 13.89 -44.83 -29.53
C GLU A 10 13.97 -46.12 -30.36
N ASN A 11 13.24 -47.15 -29.93
CA ASN A 11 13.19 -48.49 -30.52
C ASN A 11 12.39 -48.57 -31.84
N ASP A 12 11.68 -47.52 -32.26
CA ASP A 12 10.90 -47.48 -33.50
C ASP A 12 11.19 -46.18 -34.28
N GLU A 13 11.56 -46.30 -35.55
CA GLU A 13 12.05 -45.19 -36.36
C GLU A 13 10.97 -44.16 -36.71
N ASN A 14 9.69 -44.55 -36.66
CA ASN A 14 8.58 -43.76 -37.21
C ASN A 14 7.77 -42.98 -36.17
N TYR A 15 7.86 -43.33 -34.89
CA TYR A 15 7.04 -42.76 -33.83
C TYR A 15 7.91 -42.10 -32.76
N ILE A 16 7.33 -41.12 -32.07
CA ILE A 16 7.89 -40.52 -30.86
C ILE A 16 6.90 -40.69 -29.72
N SER A 17 7.35 -41.24 -28.60
CA SER A 17 6.49 -41.34 -27.41
C SER A 17 6.19 -39.94 -26.87
N LEU A 18 5.00 -39.77 -26.29
CA LEU A 18 4.59 -38.52 -25.65
C LEU A 18 5.56 -38.16 -24.51
N PHE A 19 6.04 -39.17 -23.79
CA PHE A 19 7.09 -39.03 -22.77
C PHE A 19 8.33 -38.34 -23.34
N ASN A 20 8.88 -38.85 -24.45
CA ASN A 20 10.07 -38.28 -25.07
C ASN A 20 9.79 -36.92 -25.73
N ALA A 21 8.62 -36.75 -26.34
CA ALA A 21 8.22 -35.48 -26.95
C ALA A 21 8.13 -34.35 -25.92
N ILE A 22 7.45 -34.58 -24.80
CA ILE A 22 7.33 -33.60 -23.72
C ILE A 22 8.70 -33.34 -23.10
N ASN A 23 9.48 -34.37 -22.79
CA ASN A 23 10.83 -34.20 -22.24
C ASN A 23 11.77 -33.46 -23.19
N LEU A 24 11.63 -33.64 -24.49
CA LEU A 24 12.40 -32.92 -25.49
C LEU A 24 12.06 -31.41 -25.50
N LEU A 25 10.77 -31.08 -25.36
CA LEU A 25 10.27 -29.71 -25.31
C LEU A 25 10.54 -29.05 -23.94
N ALA A 26 10.44 -29.80 -22.85
CA ALA A 26 10.64 -29.35 -21.47
C ALA A 26 12.12 -29.12 -21.11
N LYS A 27 13.08 -29.41 -22.00
CA LYS A 27 14.50 -29.06 -21.76
C LYS A 27 14.76 -27.59 -21.43
N ASN A 28 13.83 -26.70 -21.79
CA ASN A 28 13.97 -25.26 -21.69
C ASN A 28 12.79 -24.56 -20.99
N SER A 29 11.83 -25.34 -20.50
CA SER A 29 10.60 -24.89 -19.83
C SER A 29 10.23 -25.97 -18.81
N ASN A 30 9.06 -25.92 -18.22
CA ASN A 30 8.56 -27.02 -17.41
C ASN A 30 7.48 -27.79 -18.18
N ILE A 31 7.21 -29.01 -17.73
CA ILE A 31 6.25 -29.94 -18.33
C ILE A 31 4.86 -29.31 -18.37
N TYR A 32 4.47 -28.58 -17.33
CA TYR A 32 3.19 -27.89 -17.25
C TYR A 32 3.03 -26.82 -18.35
N ASP A 33 4.01 -25.93 -18.50
CA ASP A 33 4.04 -24.89 -19.53
C ASP A 33 4.07 -25.50 -20.93
N VAL A 34 4.81 -26.60 -21.11
CA VAL A 34 4.81 -27.36 -22.37
C VAL A 34 3.42 -27.91 -22.66
N ALA A 35 2.76 -28.52 -21.68
CA ALA A 35 1.42 -29.06 -21.86
C ALA A 35 0.39 -27.97 -22.17
N ILE A 36 0.42 -26.84 -21.44
CA ILE A 36 -0.39 -25.66 -21.73
C ILE A 36 -0.14 -25.15 -23.15
N TYR A 37 1.13 -25.01 -23.54
CA TYR A 37 1.49 -24.50 -24.86
C TYR A 37 0.93 -25.39 -25.96
N LEU A 38 1.10 -26.71 -25.85
CA LEU A 38 0.61 -27.68 -26.84
C LEU A 38 -0.91 -27.70 -26.90
N LEU A 39 -1.61 -27.60 -25.76
CA LEU A 39 -3.07 -27.50 -25.71
C LEU A 39 -3.58 -26.20 -26.33
N ASN A 40 -2.98 -25.05 -25.99
CA ASN A 40 -3.37 -23.73 -26.52
C ASN A 40 -3.12 -23.60 -28.02
N LYS A 41 -2.11 -24.31 -28.56
CA LYS A 41 -1.87 -24.40 -30.00
C LYS A 41 -2.73 -25.45 -30.69
N ASN A 42 -3.60 -26.14 -29.95
CA ASN A 42 -4.47 -27.20 -30.45
C ASN A 42 -3.70 -28.28 -31.22
N ILE A 43 -2.52 -28.67 -30.72
CA ILE A 43 -1.65 -29.66 -31.39
C ILE A 43 -2.36 -31.01 -31.59
N HIS A 44 -3.31 -31.33 -30.73
CA HIS A 44 -4.16 -32.52 -30.83
C HIS A 44 -5.07 -32.55 -32.08
N ILE A 45 -5.22 -31.42 -32.79
CA ILE A 45 -5.90 -31.31 -34.09
C ILE A 45 -4.88 -31.37 -35.23
N ASP A 46 -3.59 -31.14 -34.98
CA ASP A 46 -2.56 -31.19 -36.01
C ASP A 46 -1.86 -32.56 -36.05
N LEU A 47 -1.90 -33.30 -34.94
CA LEU A 47 -1.22 -34.58 -34.76
C LEU A 47 -2.20 -35.65 -34.29
N ASP A 48 -2.22 -36.74 -35.03
CA ASP A 48 -2.96 -37.95 -34.71
C ASP A 48 -2.31 -38.67 -33.52
N SER A 49 -3.13 -39.21 -32.61
CA SER A 49 -2.66 -39.97 -31.45
C SER A 49 -2.58 -41.46 -31.79
N TYR A 50 -1.54 -42.11 -31.31
CA TYR A 50 -1.33 -43.55 -31.44
C TYR A 50 -1.10 -44.17 -30.07
N LYS A 51 -1.45 -45.45 -29.93
CA LYS A 51 -1.28 -46.22 -28.68
C LYS A 51 -0.79 -47.62 -29.00
N GLU A 52 0.05 -48.15 -28.12
CA GLU A 52 0.48 -49.54 -28.18
C GLU A 52 -0.65 -50.48 -27.72
N ASN A 53 -0.93 -51.51 -28.52
CA ASN A 53 -1.90 -52.56 -28.18
C ASN A 53 -1.23 -53.73 -27.43
N TYR A 54 -2.03 -54.73 -27.02
CA TYR A 54 -1.52 -55.91 -26.30
C TYR A 54 -0.51 -56.77 -27.08
N ASP A 55 -0.43 -56.60 -28.41
CA ASP A 55 0.54 -57.29 -29.27
C ASP A 55 1.81 -56.45 -29.50
N CYS A 56 2.04 -55.40 -28.70
CA CYS A 56 3.12 -54.44 -28.85
C CYS A 56 3.16 -53.74 -30.21
N LYS A 57 2.00 -53.57 -30.85
CA LYS A 57 1.85 -52.82 -32.10
C LYS A 57 1.29 -51.45 -31.83
N ILE A 58 1.94 -50.44 -32.39
CA ILE A 58 1.44 -49.06 -32.38
C ILE A 58 0.28 -48.96 -33.38
N ILE A 59 -0.91 -48.65 -32.86
CA ILE A 59 -2.13 -48.46 -33.65
C ILE A 59 -2.63 -47.02 -33.49
N GLN A 60 -3.22 -46.49 -34.55
CA GLN A 60 -3.83 -45.17 -34.50
C GLN A 60 -5.05 -45.20 -33.57
N SER A 61 -5.03 -44.35 -32.55
CA SER A 61 -6.11 -44.24 -31.57
C SER A 61 -7.04 -43.07 -31.86
N SER A 62 -6.52 -42.01 -32.47
CA SER A 62 -7.31 -40.90 -32.99
C SER A 62 -6.81 -40.44 -34.34
N PHE A 63 -7.70 -39.83 -35.11
CA PHE A 63 -7.36 -39.17 -36.36
C PHE A 63 -8.06 -37.82 -36.47
N THR A 64 -7.40 -36.90 -37.15
CA THR A 64 -7.89 -35.55 -37.37
C THR A 64 -8.88 -35.51 -38.53
N ASP A 65 -10.06 -34.94 -38.28
CA ASP A 65 -11.01 -34.55 -39.31
C ASP A 65 -10.75 -33.09 -39.73
N ILE A 66 -9.81 -32.93 -40.66
CA ILE A 66 -9.31 -31.64 -41.17
C ILE A 66 -10.43 -30.66 -41.57
N PRO A 67 -11.49 -31.05 -42.31
CA PRO A 67 -12.54 -30.09 -42.71
C PRO A 67 -13.32 -29.50 -41.52
N ASN A 68 -13.45 -30.23 -40.42
CA ASN A 68 -14.24 -29.80 -39.25
C ASN A 68 -13.38 -29.29 -38.10
N LYS A 69 -12.04 -29.39 -38.19
CA LYS A 69 -11.10 -29.09 -37.08
C LYS A 69 -11.49 -29.81 -35.79
N THR A 70 -11.88 -31.06 -35.93
CA THR A 70 -12.20 -31.96 -34.83
C THR A 70 -11.36 -33.22 -34.97
N TRP A 71 -11.19 -33.99 -33.91
CA TRP A 71 -10.64 -35.35 -34.04
C TRP A 71 -11.74 -36.38 -33.82
N SER A 72 -11.53 -37.57 -34.37
CA SER A 72 -12.33 -38.75 -34.10
C SER A 72 -11.48 -39.79 -33.38
N GLY A 73 -12.11 -40.58 -32.51
CA GLY A 73 -11.43 -41.59 -31.70
C GLY A 73 -10.83 -41.04 -30.39
N ASP A 74 -10.06 -41.91 -29.71
CA ASP A 74 -9.48 -41.63 -28.41
C ASP A 74 -8.11 -40.95 -28.55
N ASN A 75 -8.10 -39.63 -28.39
CA ASN A 75 -6.87 -38.83 -28.42
C ASN A 75 -6.18 -38.88 -27.06
N PHE A 76 -5.51 -39.99 -26.77
CA PHE A 76 -4.80 -40.22 -25.51
C PHE A 76 -3.74 -39.16 -25.24
N ALA A 77 -3.08 -38.63 -26.29
CA ALA A 77 -2.13 -37.55 -26.14
C ALA A 77 -2.78 -36.28 -25.57
N HIS A 78 -3.92 -35.87 -26.12
CA HIS A 78 -4.70 -34.74 -25.59
C HIS A 78 -5.18 -34.95 -24.16
N SER A 79 -5.70 -36.14 -23.86
CA SER A 79 -6.18 -36.49 -22.52
C SER A 79 -5.06 -36.43 -21.48
N LEU A 80 -3.86 -36.94 -21.82
CA LEU A 80 -2.70 -36.90 -20.94
C LEU A 80 -2.15 -35.47 -20.78
N LEU A 81 -2.14 -34.66 -21.84
CA LEU A 81 -1.76 -33.24 -21.74
C LEU A 81 -2.74 -32.48 -20.83
N LYS A 82 -4.04 -32.76 -20.92
CA LYS A 82 -5.03 -32.21 -19.99
C LYS A 82 -4.80 -32.70 -18.57
N GLU A 83 -4.53 -33.98 -18.37
CA GLU A 83 -4.23 -34.53 -17.05
C GLU A 83 -3.01 -33.83 -16.43
N ILE A 84 -1.93 -33.63 -17.20
CA ILE A 84 -0.75 -32.86 -16.76
C ILE A 84 -1.14 -31.43 -16.34
N VAL A 85 -1.99 -30.76 -17.12
CA VAL A 85 -2.47 -29.40 -16.80
C VAL A 85 -3.48 -29.39 -15.67
N ASP A 86 -4.21 -30.46 -15.42
CA ASP A 86 -5.22 -30.55 -14.37
C ASP A 86 -4.60 -30.96 -13.03
N ILE A 87 -3.40 -31.56 -13.04
CA ILE A 87 -2.63 -31.86 -11.82
C ILE A 87 -2.10 -30.56 -11.21
N GLU A 88 -2.67 -30.18 -10.07
CA GLU A 88 -2.32 -28.96 -9.32
C GLU A 88 -0.85 -28.94 -8.87
N ILE A 89 -0.24 -30.10 -8.60
CA ILE A 89 1.18 -30.21 -8.23
C ILE A 89 2.11 -29.75 -9.36
N GLU A 90 1.76 -30.02 -10.62
CA GLU A 90 2.56 -29.57 -11.78
C GLU A 90 2.45 -28.05 -11.99
N LYS A 91 1.37 -27.42 -11.50
CA LYS A 91 1.20 -25.95 -11.49
C LYS A 91 2.10 -25.28 -10.47
N LEU A 92 2.28 -25.93 -9.32
CA LEU A 92 2.94 -25.36 -8.14
C LEU A 92 4.43 -25.72 -8.07
N PHE A 93 4.80 -26.91 -8.54
CA PHE A 93 6.18 -27.40 -8.63
C PHE A 93 6.50 -27.89 -10.04
N PRO A 94 6.58 -26.98 -11.02
CA PRO A 94 6.74 -27.33 -12.41
C PRO A 94 8.02 -28.13 -12.66
N GLN A 95 7.87 -29.40 -13.02
CA GLN A 95 9.02 -30.27 -13.30
C GLN A 95 9.59 -29.98 -14.69
N THR A 96 10.89 -30.18 -14.86
CA THR A 96 11.55 -29.98 -16.17
C THR A 96 11.71 -31.27 -16.98
N THR A 97 11.34 -32.40 -16.38
CA THR A 97 11.37 -33.74 -17.00
C THR A 97 10.37 -34.66 -16.31
N ILE A 98 9.68 -35.48 -17.11
CA ILE A 98 8.80 -36.54 -16.64
C ILE A 98 9.69 -37.63 -16.04
N SER A 99 9.49 -37.92 -14.77
CA SER A 99 10.13 -39.00 -14.03
C SER A 99 9.41 -40.33 -14.24
N GLY A 100 10.09 -41.45 -13.99
CA GLY A 100 9.47 -42.78 -14.02
C GLY A 100 8.41 -42.99 -12.94
N PHE A 101 8.31 -42.09 -11.96
CA PHE A 101 7.37 -42.17 -10.84
C PHE A 101 6.14 -41.28 -11.03
N ASP A 102 6.09 -40.47 -12.09
CA ASP A 102 4.96 -39.58 -12.34
C ASP A 102 3.74 -40.37 -12.78
N ARG A 103 2.55 -39.96 -12.31
CA ARG A 103 1.28 -40.68 -12.57
C ARG A 103 1.00 -40.90 -14.05
N TYR A 104 1.45 -39.98 -14.89
CA TYR A 104 1.28 -40.01 -16.34
C TYR A 104 2.49 -40.61 -17.09
N SER A 105 3.52 -41.11 -16.38
CA SER A 105 4.75 -41.63 -16.98
C SER A 105 4.50 -42.90 -17.80
N GLU A 106 3.81 -43.89 -17.24
CA GLU A 106 3.51 -45.16 -17.92
C GLU A 106 2.62 -44.96 -19.16
N LEU A 107 1.60 -44.11 -19.02
CA LEU A 107 0.67 -43.82 -20.12
C LEU A 107 1.32 -42.93 -21.20
N SER A 108 2.21 -42.00 -20.84
CA SER A 108 2.93 -41.18 -21.81
C SER A 108 4.03 -41.94 -22.55
N GLN A 109 4.57 -43.01 -21.97
CA GLN A 109 5.49 -43.92 -22.66
C GLN A 109 4.79 -44.80 -23.69
N SER A 110 3.51 -45.15 -23.46
CA SER A 110 2.70 -46.00 -24.35
C SER A 110 1.78 -45.22 -25.30
N THR A 111 1.89 -43.89 -25.30
CA THR A 111 1.15 -42.98 -26.20
C THR A 111 2.15 -42.30 -27.13
N TYR A 112 1.83 -42.22 -28.42
CA TYR A 112 2.78 -41.81 -29.46
C TYR A 112 2.18 -40.80 -30.44
N TRP A 113 3.08 -40.05 -31.08
CA TRP A 113 2.82 -39.27 -32.29
C TRP A 113 3.68 -39.78 -33.44
N ASP A 114 3.22 -39.56 -34.68
CA ASP A 114 4.08 -39.75 -35.85
C ASP A 114 5.26 -38.77 -35.78
N LYS A 115 6.46 -39.33 -35.83
CA LYS A 115 7.70 -38.59 -35.61
C LYS A 115 7.94 -37.55 -36.71
N LYS A 116 7.60 -37.89 -37.96
CA LYS A 116 7.77 -36.98 -39.10
C LYS A 116 6.80 -35.81 -39.00
N GLN A 117 5.54 -36.06 -38.64
CA GLN A 117 4.55 -35.01 -38.43
C GLN A 117 4.92 -34.13 -37.23
N PHE A 118 5.36 -34.72 -36.12
CA PHE A 118 5.83 -33.99 -34.94
C PHE A 118 6.94 -32.99 -35.29
N PHE A 119 8.01 -33.44 -35.96
CA PHE A 119 9.12 -32.57 -36.37
C PHE A 119 8.80 -31.67 -37.57
N SER A 120 7.69 -31.89 -38.28
CA SER A 120 7.22 -31.00 -39.34
C SER A 120 6.26 -29.91 -38.83
N ASN A 121 5.74 -30.04 -37.61
CA ASN A 121 4.80 -29.07 -37.05
C ASN A 121 5.51 -27.75 -36.69
N SER A 122 5.01 -26.64 -37.23
CA SER A 122 5.65 -25.32 -37.09
C SER A 122 5.68 -24.79 -35.65
N PHE A 123 4.68 -25.11 -34.83
CA PHE A 123 4.61 -24.68 -33.43
C PHE A 123 5.57 -25.48 -32.55
N ILE A 124 5.71 -26.79 -32.82
CA ILE A 124 6.68 -27.66 -32.15
C ILE A 124 8.11 -27.25 -32.52
N MET A 125 8.38 -27.03 -33.81
CA MET A 125 9.70 -26.58 -34.25
C MET A 125 10.07 -25.21 -33.70
N ARG A 126 9.11 -24.29 -33.56
CA ARG A 126 9.33 -23.00 -32.89
C ARG A 126 9.68 -23.18 -31.41
N ALA A 127 8.99 -24.07 -30.70
CA ALA A 127 9.29 -24.38 -29.30
C ALA A 127 10.68 -25.00 -29.13
N LEU A 128 11.09 -25.90 -30.05
CA LEU A 128 12.42 -26.51 -30.06
C LEU A 128 13.53 -25.50 -30.42
N ASN A 129 13.26 -24.56 -31.33
CA ASN A 129 14.26 -23.60 -31.86
C ASN A 129 14.47 -22.36 -30.99
N HIS A 130 13.68 -22.12 -29.94
CA HIS A 130 13.78 -20.91 -29.09
C HIS A 130 15.09 -20.76 -28.28
N LYS A 131 16.11 -21.61 -28.55
CA LYS A 131 17.48 -21.51 -28.03
C LYS A 131 18.61 -21.53 -29.08
N THR A 132 18.37 -21.63 -30.39
CA THR A 132 19.49 -21.46 -31.35
C THR A 132 20.02 -20.01 -31.39
N ASN A 133 19.23 -19.04 -30.91
CA ASN A 133 19.59 -17.62 -30.86
C ASN A 133 19.81 -17.06 -29.43
N LYS A 134 20.23 -17.88 -28.46
CA LYS A 134 20.73 -17.36 -27.16
C LYS A 134 22.26 -17.24 -27.13
N ASN A 135 22.83 -16.62 -28.16
CA ASN A 135 24.18 -16.05 -28.10
C ASN A 135 24.08 -14.53 -28.26
N CYS A 136 24.57 -13.84 -27.23
CA CYS A 136 25.01 -12.45 -27.22
C CYS A 136 23.94 -11.34 -27.17
N GLY A 137 24.18 -10.36 -26.29
CA GLY A 137 23.73 -8.98 -26.48
C GLY A 137 22.51 -8.57 -25.68
N SER A 138 22.75 -7.85 -24.59
CA SER A 138 21.84 -6.86 -24.05
C SER A 138 21.35 -5.92 -25.15
N THR A 139 20.06 -5.97 -25.51
CA THR A 139 19.36 -4.85 -26.14
C THR A 139 17.88 -4.93 -25.82
N GLU A 140 17.33 -3.77 -25.50
CA GLU A 140 15.97 -3.45 -25.10
C GLU A 140 14.89 -4.13 -25.95
N LEU A 141 13.85 -4.64 -25.29
CA LEU A 141 12.56 -4.82 -25.94
C LEU A 141 11.72 -3.57 -25.67
N GLN A 142 11.64 -2.71 -26.68
CA GLN A 142 10.56 -1.75 -26.80
C GLN A 142 9.22 -2.47 -27.07
N PRO A 143 8.09 -1.84 -26.70
CA PRO A 143 6.81 -2.49 -26.50
C PRO A 143 6.06 -2.72 -27.82
N GLU A 144 5.59 -3.94 -28.05
CA GLU A 144 4.60 -4.19 -29.10
C GLU A 144 3.26 -3.56 -28.69
N SER A 145 2.87 -2.60 -29.51
CA SER A 145 1.68 -1.76 -29.46
C SER A 145 0.36 -2.53 -29.42
N GLN A 146 -0.47 -2.17 -28.44
CA GLN A 146 -1.94 -2.05 -28.51
C GLN A 146 -2.70 -3.15 -29.26
N LEU A 147 -2.97 -4.25 -28.55
CA LEU A 147 -4.34 -4.74 -28.43
C LEU A 147 -4.75 -4.51 -26.97
N MET A 148 -5.79 -3.71 -26.72
CA MET A 148 -6.44 -3.71 -25.41
C MET A 148 -7.01 -5.12 -25.17
N GLN A 149 -6.21 -6.01 -24.59
CA GLN A 149 -6.77 -7.10 -23.80
C GLN A 149 -7.21 -6.44 -22.51
N THR A 150 -8.50 -6.11 -22.42
CA THR A 150 -9.15 -5.94 -21.13
C THR A 150 -8.88 -7.22 -20.34
N LYS A 151 -7.96 -7.15 -19.37
CA LYS A 151 -7.74 -8.21 -18.39
C LYS A 151 -9.11 -8.41 -17.74
N GLU A 152 -9.83 -9.48 -18.11
CA GLU A 152 -11.17 -9.70 -17.60
C GLU A 152 -11.10 -9.77 -16.08
N VAL A 153 -11.85 -8.89 -15.43
CA VAL A 153 -11.95 -8.85 -13.97
C VAL A 153 -12.58 -10.17 -13.53
N PRO A 154 -11.96 -10.94 -12.61
CA PRO A 154 -12.53 -12.19 -12.11
C PRO A 154 -13.98 -11.97 -11.65
N LEU A 155 -14.90 -12.85 -12.04
CA LEU A 155 -16.33 -12.73 -11.69
C LEU A 155 -16.56 -12.58 -10.19
N LEU A 156 -15.69 -13.21 -9.37
CA LEU A 156 -15.71 -13.07 -7.91
C LEU A 156 -15.64 -11.59 -7.47
N TYR A 157 -14.85 -10.75 -8.16
CA TYR A 157 -14.67 -9.34 -7.79
C TYR A 157 -15.93 -8.49 -8.02
N LEU A 158 -16.90 -9.02 -8.75
CA LEU A 158 -18.18 -8.36 -9.05
C LEU A 158 -19.27 -8.65 -8.01
N ASN A 159 -19.02 -9.53 -7.02
CA ASN A 159 -20.00 -9.82 -5.98
C ASN A 159 -20.21 -8.60 -5.06
N ASP A 160 -21.45 -8.39 -4.64
CA ASP A 160 -21.83 -7.30 -3.71
C ASP A 160 -21.49 -7.63 -2.25
N ILE A 161 -21.47 -8.92 -1.92
CA ILE A 161 -21.18 -9.45 -0.59
C ILE A 161 -20.26 -10.67 -0.69
N PHE A 162 -19.46 -10.88 0.35
CA PHE A 162 -18.51 -11.96 0.47
C PHE A 162 -18.68 -12.69 1.80
N SER A 163 -18.59 -14.01 1.76
CA SER A 163 -18.22 -14.80 2.92
C SER A 163 -16.78 -14.51 3.32
N LEU A 164 -16.41 -14.84 4.57
CA LEU A 164 -15.02 -14.75 5.01
C LEU A 164 -14.08 -15.59 4.13
N VAL A 165 -14.53 -16.76 3.66
CA VAL A 165 -13.75 -17.62 2.74
C VAL A 165 -13.52 -16.92 1.40
N GLU A 166 -14.57 -16.38 0.78
CA GLU A 166 -14.43 -15.68 -0.52
C GLU A 166 -13.58 -14.42 -0.41
N ALA A 167 -13.76 -13.63 0.66
CA ALA A 167 -12.95 -12.46 0.90
C ALA A 167 -11.46 -12.84 1.10
N SER A 168 -11.18 -13.96 1.78
CA SER A 168 -9.82 -14.47 1.96
C SER A 168 -9.20 -14.90 0.64
N CYS A 169 -9.99 -15.57 -0.20
CA CYS A 169 -9.59 -15.98 -1.56
C CYS A 169 -9.24 -14.79 -2.46
N ILE A 170 -9.90 -13.64 -2.28
CA ILE A 170 -9.55 -12.42 -3.01
C ILE A 170 -8.13 -11.95 -2.67
N LEU A 171 -7.71 -12.06 -1.40
CA LEU A 171 -6.36 -11.67 -0.97
C LEU A 171 -5.30 -12.71 -1.31
N SER A 172 -5.62 -13.99 -1.14
CA SER A 172 -4.67 -15.08 -1.34
C SER A 172 -4.59 -15.55 -2.79
N ASN A 173 -5.52 -15.08 -3.64
CA ASN A 173 -5.71 -15.51 -5.02
C ASN A 173 -6.04 -17.01 -5.15
N ASP A 174 -6.57 -17.60 -4.08
CA ASP A 174 -7.05 -18.99 -4.06
C ASP A 174 -8.48 -19.09 -4.62
N ASN A 175 -8.91 -20.31 -4.93
CA ASN A 175 -10.25 -20.55 -5.45
C ASN A 175 -11.25 -20.80 -4.30
N PRO A 176 -12.33 -20.01 -4.17
CA PRO A 176 -13.29 -20.18 -3.08
C PRO A 176 -14.05 -21.51 -3.11
N ILE A 177 -14.22 -22.13 -4.28
CA ILE A 177 -14.83 -23.47 -4.40
C ILE A 177 -13.88 -24.53 -3.85
N LEU A 178 -12.59 -24.43 -4.13
CA LEU A 178 -11.58 -25.35 -3.58
C LEU A 178 -11.46 -25.17 -2.07
N MET A 179 -11.41 -23.92 -1.59
CA MET A 179 -11.29 -23.63 -0.16
C MET A 179 -12.48 -24.19 0.62
N ASN A 180 -13.71 -23.98 0.14
CA ASN A 180 -14.89 -24.56 0.78
C ASN A 180 -14.91 -26.10 0.79
N ARG A 181 -14.24 -26.77 -0.16
CA ARG A 181 -14.15 -28.24 -0.21
C ARG A 181 -13.09 -28.79 0.72
N CYS A 182 -11.95 -28.11 0.81
CA CYS A 182 -10.76 -28.61 1.49
C CYS A 182 -10.54 -28.01 2.89
N PHE A 183 -11.35 -27.05 3.34
CA PHE A 183 -11.15 -26.32 4.60
C PHE A 183 -10.94 -27.21 5.84
N ASN A 184 -11.49 -28.43 5.84
CA ASN A 184 -11.38 -29.39 6.94
C ASN A 184 -10.38 -30.54 6.67
N ASP A 185 -9.61 -30.47 5.59
CA ASP A 185 -8.62 -31.49 5.26
C ASP A 185 -7.45 -31.47 6.25
N THR A 186 -6.88 -32.64 6.53
CA THR A 186 -5.84 -32.81 7.56
C THR A 186 -4.58 -31.97 7.29
N ASP A 187 -4.27 -31.70 6.03
CA ASP A 187 -3.09 -30.94 5.62
C ASP A 187 -3.44 -29.54 5.08
N PHE A 188 -4.67 -29.06 5.30
CA PHE A 188 -5.14 -27.76 4.77
C PHE A 188 -4.19 -26.61 5.13
N ASP A 189 -3.75 -26.58 6.39
CA ASP A 189 -2.87 -25.52 6.89
C ASP A 189 -1.49 -25.48 6.21
N GLN A 190 -1.00 -26.64 5.76
CA GLN A 190 0.27 -26.75 5.06
C GLN A 190 0.13 -26.40 3.58
N ASN A 191 -1.02 -26.74 2.99
CA ASN A 191 -1.28 -26.58 1.55
C ASN A 191 -1.70 -25.15 1.19
N TYR A 192 -2.37 -24.43 2.10
CA TYR A 192 -2.93 -23.10 1.83
C TYR A 192 -2.50 -22.05 2.86
N PRO A 193 -1.18 -21.85 3.07
CA PRO A 193 -0.68 -20.90 4.07
C PRO A 193 -1.09 -19.44 3.77
N SER A 194 -1.15 -19.05 2.49
CA SER A 194 -1.58 -17.71 2.06
C SER A 194 -3.06 -17.47 2.28
N PHE A 195 -3.92 -18.47 2.03
CA PHE A 195 -5.32 -18.42 2.40
C PHE A 195 -5.46 -18.25 3.92
N ASN A 196 -4.74 -19.04 4.70
CA ASN A 196 -4.80 -18.96 6.16
C ASN A 196 -4.35 -17.61 6.71
N GLU A 197 -3.31 -17.02 6.13
CA GLU A 197 -2.89 -15.66 6.48
C GLU A 197 -4.00 -14.65 6.18
N ALA A 198 -4.59 -14.71 4.98
CA ALA A 198 -5.71 -13.84 4.58
C ALA A 198 -6.95 -14.03 5.45
N TYR A 199 -7.29 -15.29 5.75
CA TYR A 199 -8.42 -15.66 6.59
C TYR A 199 -8.26 -15.13 8.01
N ASN A 200 -7.11 -15.39 8.64
CA ASN A 200 -6.83 -14.89 9.98
C ASN A 200 -6.81 -13.36 10.02
N PHE A 201 -6.24 -12.71 9.00
CA PHE A 201 -6.24 -11.26 8.87
C PHE A 201 -7.65 -10.67 8.83
N LEU A 202 -8.53 -11.17 7.95
CA LEU A 202 -9.90 -10.70 7.84
C LEU A 202 -10.76 -11.07 9.05
N ASN A 203 -10.60 -12.28 9.59
CA ASN A 203 -11.31 -12.73 10.78
C ASN A 203 -10.98 -11.84 11.99
N SER A 204 -9.71 -11.46 12.15
CA SER A 204 -9.30 -10.50 13.18
C SER A 204 -9.98 -9.13 13.02
N ALA A 205 -10.21 -8.68 11.78
CA ALA A 205 -10.90 -7.44 11.49
C ALA A 205 -12.38 -7.51 11.85
N ILE A 206 -13.02 -8.67 11.66
CA ILE A 206 -14.40 -8.93 12.09
C ILE A 206 -14.49 -8.89 13.62
N TYR A 207 -13.61 -9.60 14.33
CA TYR A 207 -13.57 -9.56 15.80
C TYR A 207 -13.31 -8.16 16.37
N ALA A 208 -12.55 -7.33 15.65
CA ALA A 208 -12.30 -5.93 16.02
C ALA A 208 -13.46 -4.98 15.66
N GLY A 209 -14.56 -5.48 15.07
CA GLY A 209 -15.70 -4.68 14.61
C GLY A 209 -15.38 -3.75 13.44
N LYS A 210 -14.33 -4.04 12.67
CA LYS A 210 -13.93 -3.27 11.47
C LYS A 210 -14.60 -3.78 10.20
N LEU A 211 -14.92 -5.07 10.16
CA LEU A 211 -15.75 -5.69 9.14
C LEU A 211 -16.98 -6.31 9.82
N SER A 212 -18.09 -6.40 9.09
CA SER A 212 -19.31 -7.08 9.51
C SER A 212 -19.55 -8.29 8.61
N GLU A 213 -20.13 -9.36 9.15
CA GLU A 213 -20.62 -10.47 8.33
C GLU A 213 -22.11 -10.30 7.98
N PRO A 214 -22.51 -10.52 6.71
CA PRO A 214 -21.67 -10.78 5.54
C PRO A 214 -20.85 -9.54 5.12
N ILE A 215 -19.64 -9.78 4.59
CA ILE A 215 -18.68 -8.71 4.28
C ILE A 215 -19.12 -8.02 2.99
N SER A 216 -19.53 -6.75 3.06
CA SER A 216 -19.89 -6.03 1.83
C SER A 216 -18.65 -5.70 0.99
N SER A 217 -18.83 -5.66 -0.34
CA SER A 217 -17.78 -5.33 -1.30
C SER A 217 -17.15 -3.98 -1.02
N THR A 218 -17.97 -2.97 -0.69
CA THR A 218 -17.51 -1.62 -0.32
C THR A 218 -16.63 -1.64 0.92
N GLN A 219 -17.09 -2.27 2.01
CA GLN A 219 -16.32 -2.35 3.26
C GLN A 219 -14.98 -3.07 3.06
N LEU A 220 -14.97 -4.15 2.28
CA LEU A 220 -13.74 -4.90 2.00
C LEU A 220 -12.74 -4.05 1.20
N LYS A 221 -13.19 -3.38 0.14
CA LYS A 221 -12.34 -2.51 -0.70
C LYS A 221 -11.70 -1.38 0.11
N GLU A 222 -12.50 -0.69 0.92
CA GLU A 222 -12.05 0.40 1.80
C GLU A 222 -11.09 -0.12 2.87
N TYR A 223 -11.42 -1.23 3.53
CA TYR A 223 -10.58 -1.83 4.57
C TYR A 223 -9.20 -2.21 4.03
N LEU A 224 -9.14 -2.91 2.88
CA LEU A 224 -7.88 -3.30 2.25
C LEU A 224 -7.06 -2.08 1.82
N SER A 225 -7.71 -1.07 1.25
CA SER A 225 -7.04 0.16 0.86
C SER A 225 -6.46 0.89 2.08
N SER A 226 -7.20 0.96 3.20
CA SER A 226 -6.71 1.55 4.46
C SER A 226 -5.49 0.82 5.06
N LYS A 227 -5.29 -0.44 4.67
CA LYS A 227 -4.14 -1.28 5.06
C LYS A 227 -3.03 -1.28 4.02
N GLY A 228 -3.13 -0.46 2.97
CA GLY A 228 -2.15 -0.36 1.89
C GLY A 228 -2.13 -1.57 0.95
N ARG A 229 -3.20 -2.38 0.93
CA ARG A 229 -3.34 -3.52 0.02
C ARG A 229 -4.23 -3.12 -1.15
N ILE A 230 -3.63 -3.03 -2.33
CA ILE A 230 -4.31 -2.73 -3.59
C ILE A 230 -4.27 -3.97 -4.49
N ILE A 231 -5.43 -4.36 -5.00
CA ILE A 231 -5.68 -5.52 -5.85
C ILE A 231 -6.24 -5.00 -7.18
N ASP A 232 -5.51 -5.27 -8.25
CA ASP A 232 -5.86 -4.85 -9.61
C ASP A 232 -7.26 -5.36 -10.00
N GLY A 233 -8.12 -4.45 -10.48
CA GLY A 233 -9.50 -4.76 -10.87
C GLY A 233 -10.47 -4.96 -9.71
N PHE A 234 -10.05 -4.77 -8.44
CA PHE A 234 -10.93 -4.88 -7.27
C PHE A 234 -11.04 -3.57 -6.48
N ASN A 235 -9.92 -3.05 -5.97
CA ASN A 235 -9.86 -1.80 -5.20
C ASN A 235 -8.79 -0.81 -5.70
N ASP A 236 -8.28 -1.01 -6.90
CA ASP A 236 -7.29 -0.15 -7.57
C ASP A 236 -7.81 1.25 -7.91
N GLN A 237 -9.13 1.43 -8.07
CA GLN A 237 -9.74 2.75 -8.17
C GLN A 237 -9.50 3.63 -6.92
N LEU A 238 -9.32 3.04 -5.74
CA LEU A 238 -9.08 3.77 -4.49
C LEU A 238 -7.62 4.20 -4.34
N LYS A 239 -6.72 3.70 -5.21
CA LYS A 239 -5.30 4.06 -5.22
C LYS A 239 -5.10 5.58 -5.37
N ASN A 240 -5.93 6.23 -6.16
CA ASN A 240 -5.81 7.67 -6.43
C ASN A 240 -6.24 8.53 -5.23
N GLU A 241 -7.20 8.08 -4.41
CA GLU A 241 -7.66 8.82 -3.23
C GLU A 241 -6.56 8.92 -2.15
N PHE A 242 -5.79 7.86 -1.94
CA PHE A 242 -4.67 7.87 -0.97
C PHE A 242 -3.44 8.64 -1.46
N THR A 243 -3.22 8.68 -2.78
CA THR A 243 -2.09 9.41 -3.36
C THR A 243 -2.32 10.92 -3.26
N ASP A 244 -3.55 11.37 -3.49
CA ASP A 244 -3.94 12.77 -3.32
C ASP A 244 -3.96 13.18 -1.84
N GLN A 245 -4.50 12.33 -0.95
CA GLN A 245 -4.49 12.59 0.50
C GLN A 245 -3.07 12.66 1.09
N ASN A 246 -2.15 11.79 0.68
CA ASN A 246 -0.77 11.85 1.15
C ASN A 246 -0.06 13.13 0.66
N SER A 247 -0.34 13.58 -0.57
CA SER A 247 0.20 14.86 -1.07
C SER A 247 -0.33 16.05 -0.27
N ILE A 248 -1.62 16.02 0.11
CA ILE A 248 -2.26 17.05 0.94
C ILE A 248 -1.69 17.01 2.36
N ILE A 249 -1.48 15.82 2.94
CA ILE A 249 -0.86 15.65 4.26
C ILE A 249 0.57 16.20 4.26
N ASP A 250 1.35 15.95 3.21
CA ASP A 250 2.72 16.46 3.10
C ASP A 250 2.75 17.99 2.89
N GLN A 251 1.78 18.56 2.15
CA GLN A 251 1.60 20.01 2.07
C GLN A 251 1.22 20.61 3.43
N LEU A 252 0.25 20.02 4.13
CA LEU A 252 -0.19 20.47 5.46
C LEU A 252 0.90 20.35 6.54
N LYS A 253 1.78 19.34 6.44
CA LYS A 253 2.95 19.21 7.33
C LYS A 253 3.95 20.33 7.07
N LYS A 254 4.29 20.59 5.81
CA LYS A 254 5.17 21.71 5.44
C LYS A 254 4.60 23.06 5.88
N GLU A 255 3.30 23.27 5.70
CA GLU A 255 2.63 24.49 6.13
C GLU A 255 2.60 24.61 7.67
N ASN A 256 2.36 23.52 8.40
CA ASN A 256 2.44 23.51 9.86
C ASN A 256 3.85 23.81 10.38
N GLU A 257 4.90 23.26 9.75
CA GLU A 257 6.29 23.57 10.12
C GLU A 257 6.60 25.05 9.88
N LYS A 258 6.15 25.60 8.75
CA LYS A 258 6.28 27.03 8.44
C LYS A 258 5.54 27.91 9.45
N LEU A 259 4.29 27.59 9.75
CA LEU A 259 3.48 28.33 10.73
C LEU A 259 4.09 28.27 12.12
N LYS A 260 4.59 27.12 12.56
CA LYS A 260 5.31 26.99 13.85
C LYS A 260 6.56 27.87 13.89
N ALA A 261 7.33 27.93 12.81
CA ALA A 261 8.50 28.80 12.72
C ALA A 261 8.12 30.28 12.79
N GLU A 262 7.08 30.70 12.04
CA GLU A 262 6.57 32.08 12.09
C GLU A 262 6.00 32.43 13.47
N LEU A 263 5.34 31.49 14.15
CA LEU A 263 4.78 31.69 15.49
C LEU A 263 5.90 31.87 16.51
N LEU A 264 6.96 31.05 16.42
CA LEU A 264 8.14 31.16 17.29
C LEU A 264 8.89 32.48 17.07
N GLU A 265 9.01 32.94 15.82
CA GLU A 265 9.58 34.26 15.51
C GLU A 265 8.71 35.40 16.08
N LYS A 266 7.38 35.29 15.93
CA LYS A 266 6.45 36.28 16.49
C LYS A 266 6.46 36.29 18.02
N GLU A 267 6.55 35.13 18.68
CA GLU A 267 6.68 35.03 20.13
C GLU A 267 8.00 35.64 20.63
N GLN A 268 9.10 35.47 19.90
CA GLN A 268 10.36 36.15 20.22
C GLN A 268 10.21 37.67 20.11
N LYS A 269 9.60 38.16 19.03
CA LYS A 269 9.31 39.60 18.87
C LYS A 269 8.37 40.13 19.93
N ILE A 270 7.36 39.37 20.34
CA ILE A 270 6.46 39.74 21.44
C ILE A 270 7.25 39.83 22.75
N LYS A 271 8.10 38.85 23.06
CA LYS A 271 8.97 38.91 24.26
C LYS A 271 9.91 40.11 24.24
N GLU A 272 10.50 40.44 23.09
CA GLU A 272 11.33 41.63 22.94
C GLU A 272 10.51 42.91 23.15
N MET A 273 9.32 43.01 22.55
CA MET A 273 8.42 44.16 22.73
C MET A 273 7.90 44.25 24.17
N GLU A 274 7.61 43.14 24.85
CA GLU A 274 7.25 43.10 26.26
C GLU A 274 8.41 43.51 27.15
N LEU A 275 9.65 43.15 26.79
CA LEU A 275 10.85 43.62 27.49
C LEU A 275 10.99 45.15 27.35
N ILE A 276 10.75 45.68 26.14
CA ILE A 276 10.75 47.11 25.85
C ILE A 276 9.60 47.82 26.59
N GLN A 277 8.39 47.24 26.58
CA GLN A 277 7.24 47.79 27.29
C GLN A 277 7.36 47.66 28.81
N THR A 278 8.04 46.65 29.36
CA THR A 278 8.30 46.58 30.81
C THR A 278 9.42 47.54 31.23
N THR A 279 10.36 47.85 30.34
CA THR A 279 11.30 48.96 30.54
C THR A 279 10.62 50.33 30.38
N GLU A 280 9.68 50.50 29.46
CA GLU A 280 8.91 51.74 29.26
C GLU A 280 7.73 51.92 30.24
N ASN A 281 7.08 50.85 30.73
CA ASN A 281 6.00 50.93 31.71
C ASN A 281 6.53 50.98 33.15
N LYS A 282 7.75 50.52 33.43
CA LYS A 282 8.51 51.02 34.61
C LYS A 282 8.82 52.51 34.53
N SER A 283 8.64 53.12 33.34
CA SER A 283 8.77 54.55 33.09
C SER A 283 7.41 55.28 32.98
N LYS A 284 6.28 54.64 33.31
CA LYS A 284 4.96 55.32 33.43
C LYS A 284 4.57 55.62 34.88
N LEU A 285 5.52 56.15 35.63
CA LEU A 285 5.42 57.43 36.33
C LEU A 285 6.84 58.02 36.27
N GLY A 286 6.95 59.32 35.97
CA GLY A 286 8.18 59.93 35.49
C GLY A 286 9.43 59.59 36.30
N SER A 287 10.54 59.38 35.59
CA SER A 287 11.92 59.38 36.09
C SER A 287 12.05 60.11 37.42
N THR A 288 12.75 59.54 38.41
CA THR A 288 13.03 60.13 39.73
C THR A 288 13.16 61.66 39.75
N ARG A 289 13.73 62.28 38.71
CA ARG A 289 13.78 63.73 38.54
C ARG A 289 12.41 64.45 38.56
N ALA A 290 11.40 63.97 37.85
CA ALA A 290 10.08 64.61 37.79
C ALA A 290 9.34 64.47 39.14
N GLU A 291 9.34 63.28 39.75
CA GLU A 291 8.79 63.08 41.09
C GLU A 291 9.54 63.89 42.15
N ASN A 292 10.87 63.98 42.07
CA ASN A 292 11.67 64.82 42.97
C ASN A 292 11.37 66.30 42.77
N ASN A 293 11.20 66.75 41.52
CA ASN A 293 10.83 68.14 41.23
C ASN A 293 9.44 68.47 41.78
N VAL A 294 8.45 67.60 41.58
CA VAL A 294 7.11 67.76 42.17
C VAL A 294 7.19 67.78 43.68
N SER A 295 7.96 66.87 44.30
CA SER A 295 8.14 66.84 45.76
C SER A 295 8.79 68.12 46.30
N LYS A 296 9.76 68.69 45.59
CA LYS A 296 10.39 69.99 45.93
C LYS A 296 9.42 71.17 45.77
N LEU A 297 8.58 71.16 44.73
CA LEU A 297 7.53 72.18 44.55
C LEU A 297 6.50 72.11 45.67
N ILE A 298 6.04 70.91 46.03
CA ILE A 298 5.12 70.70 47.16
C ILE A 298 5.75 71.17 48.46
N LEU A 299 7.04 70.90 48.69
CA LEU A 299 7.77 71.39 49.85
C LEU A 299 7.79 72.93 49.89
N ALA A 300 8.19 73.58 48.79
CA ALA A 300 8.26 75.04 48.71
C ALA A 300 6.89 75.71 48.93
N LEU A 301 5.84 75.16 48.32
CA LEU A 301 4.46 75.66 48.51
C LEU A 301 3.97 75.43 49.93
N SER A 302 4.30 74.29 50.54
CA SER A 302 3.96 74.00 51.93
C SER A 302 4.67 74.96 52.88
N THR A 303 5.95 75.27 52.66
CA THR A 303 6.66 76.30 53.43
C THR A 303 6.01 77.68 53.28
N GLN A 304 5.64 78.09 52.06
CA GLN A 304 4.98 79.38 51.81
C GLN A 304 3.61 79.47 52.49
N ALA A 305 2.85 78.37 52.47
CA ALA A 305 1.54 78.26 53.11
C ALA A 305 1.62 77.94 54.62
N LYS A 306 2.83 77.82 55.19
CA LYS A 306 3.07 77.43 56.59
C LYS A 306 2.44 76.09 57.00
N ILE A 307 2.43 75.13 56.07
CA ILE A 307 1.97 73.76 56.28
C ILE A 307 3.14 72.93 56.84
N ASP A 308 2.94 72.32 58.01
CA ASP A 308 3.92 71.44 58.64
C ASP A 308 3.96 70.07 57.94
N THR A 309 4.96 69.89 57.08
CA THR A 309 5.17 68.64 56.32
C THR A 309 5.58 67.46 57.19
N SER A 310 6.03 67.67 58.44
CA SER A 310 6.38 66.59 59.38
C SER A 310 5.16 65.89 59.97
N LYS A 311 3.98 66.53 59.89
CA LYS A 311 2.69 66.01 60.36
C LYS A 311 1.72 65.84 59.20
N PRO A 312 1.94 64.82 58.34
CA PRO A 312 1.33 64.72 57.02
C PRO A 312 -0.21 64.56 57.00
N TYR A 313 -0.84 64.22 58.12
CA TYR A 313 -2.30 64.11 58.22
C TYR A 313 -2.96 65.34 58.87
N ALA A 314 -2.19 66.17 59.59
CA ALA A 314 -2.75 67.20 60.46
C ALA A 314 -3.45 68.34 59.70
N GLN A 315 -3.07 68.57 58.45
CA GLN A 315 -3.51 69.72 57.65
C GLN A 315 -4.56 69.32 56.59
N TYR A 316 -4.98 68.06 56.55
CA TYR A 316 -5.86 67.53 55.51
C TYR A 316 -7.22 68.26 55.47
N GLU A 317 -7.92 68.36 56.60
CA GLU A 317 -9.24 69.00 56.66
C GLU A 317 -9.18 70.49 56.29
N SER A 318 -8.11 71.18 56.68
CA SER A 318 -7.88 72.58 56.31
C SER A 318 -7.71 72.74 54.79
N LEU A 319 -6.87 71.89 54.17
CA LEU A 319 -6.64 71.89 52.73
C LEU A 319 -7.89 71.50 51.94
N LYS A 320 -8.66 70.52 52.43
CA LYS A 320 -9.92 70.10 51.82
C LYS A 320 -10.95 71.23 51.85
N THR A 321 -11.14 71.87 53.00
CA THR A 321 -12.03 73.04 53.14
C THR A 321 -11.64 74.16 52.19
N GLN A 322 -10.34 74.44 52.05
CA GLN A 322 -9.86 75.47 51.14
C GLN A 322 -10.04 75.09 49.66
N ALA A 323 -9.89 73.81 49.33
CA ALA A 323 -10.14 73.30 47.98
C ALA A 323 -11.63 73.41 47.60
N GLU A 324 -12.54 73.11 48.53
CA GLU A 324 -13.99 73.28 48.35
C GLU A 324 -14.35 74.75 48.12
N LEU A 325 -13.76 75.68 48.88
CA LEU A 325 -13.94 77.12 48.68
C LEU A 325 -13.43 77.61 47.31
N LEU A 326 -12.46 76.91 46.71
CA LEU A 326 -11.93 77.19 45.38
C LEU A 326 -12.70 76.46 44.26
N GLY A 327 -13.78 75.74 44.58
CA GLY A 327 -14.59 75.00 43.61
C GLY A 327 -13.93 73.71 43.08
N ILE A 328 -13.04 73.10 43.86
CA ILE A 328 -12.40 71.84 43.49
C ILE A 328 -13.28 70.67 43.95
N ASP A 329 -14.10 70.15 43.03
CA ASP A 329 -15.11 69.11 43.31
C ASP A 329 -14.53 67.74 43.73
N LYS A 330 -13.26 67.48 43.40
CA LYS A 330 -12.57 66.21 43.70
C LYS A 330 -11.25 66.47 44.40
N PHE A 331 -11.32 66.68 45.70
CA PHE A 331 -10.13 66.74 46.53
C PHE A 331 -9.55 65.33 46.75
N PRO A 332 -8.22 65.14 46.67
CA PRO A 332 -7.57 63.85 46.94
C PRO A 332 -7.87 63.34 48.35
N SER A 333 -7.80 62.02 48.57
CA SER A 333 -7.94 61.42 49.90
C SER A 333 -6.82 61.85 50.85
N ASP A 334 -7.07 61.69 52.15
CA ASP A 334 -6.11 61.95 53.23
C ASP A 334 -4.82 61.14 53.08
N GLU A 335 -4.91 59.87 52.69
CA GLU A 335 -3.76 59.02 52.41
C GLU A 335 -2.90 59.55 51.24
N ASN A 336 -3.53 60.06 50.18
CA ASN A 336 -2.83 60.62 49.03
C ASN A 336 -2.09 61.92 49.40
N VAL A 337 -2.77 62.83 50.10
CA VAL A 337 -2.17 64.07 50.59
C VAL A 337 -1.02 63.78 51.57
N ALA A 338 -1.22 62.84 52.49
CA ALA A 338 -0.18 62.44 53.45
C ALA A 338 1.05 61.83 52.77
N SER A 339 0.85 61.02 51.73
CA SER A 339 1.94 60.45 50.92
C SER A 339 2.77 61.54 50.25
N TRP A 340 2.12 62.56 49.68
CA TRP A 340 2.80 63.71 49.07
C TRP A 340 3.59 64.54 50.07
N LEU A 341 3.01 64.83 51.25
CA LEU A 341 3.69 65.58 52.30
C LEU A 341 4.89 64.82 52.89
N LYS A 342 4.79 63.50 53.05
CA LYS A 342 5.92 62.64 53.45
C LYS A 342 7.06 62.70 52.44
N LYS A 343 6.73 62.57 51.14
CA LYS A 343 7.72 62.69 50.06
C LYS A 343 8.34 64.09 50.01
N ALA A 344 7.55 65.16 50.16
CA ALA A 344 8.05 66.52 50.23
C ALA A 344 8.98 66.74 51.43
N ASN A 345 8.61 66.24 52.61
CA ASN A 345 9.44 66.34 53.82
C ASN A 345 10.79 65.64 53.66
N SER A 346 10.85 64.53 52.90
CA SER A 346 12.11 63.84 52.60
C SER A 346 13.07 64.66 51.72
N GLN A 347 12.59 65.75 51.10
CA GLN A 347 13.41 66.68 50.33
C GLN A 347 13.95 67.85 51.16
N ASN A 348 13.61 67.94 52.45
CA ASN A 348 14.18 68.96 53.32
C ASN A 348 15.70 68.76 53.41
N PRO A 349 16.51 69.77 53.07
CA PRO A 349 17.91 69.74 53.44
C PRO A 349 17.97 69.78 54.98
N THR A 350 18.52 68.73 55.59
CA THR A 350 18.84 68.71 57.03
C THR A 350 19.70 69.88 57.44
#